data_AF-A0A1F6HLF9-F1
#
_entry.id   AF-A0A1F6HLF9-F1
#
_cell.length_a   1.000
_cell.length_b   1.000
_cell.length_c   1.000
_cell.angle_alpha   90.00
_cell.angle_beta   90.00
_cell.angle_gamma   90.00
#
_symmetry.space_group_name_H-M   'P 1'
#
loop_
_entity.id
_entity.type
_entity.pdbx_description
1 polymer ?
#
loop_
_entity_poly.entity_id
_entity_poly.type
_entity_poly.pdbx_seq_one_letter_code
_entity_poly.pdbx_strand_id
1 'polypeptide(L)'
;MFEGIFNHSIIKRAQKEKLIKIKFINLRDFGIGTHRTVDDRPYGGGTGMILRVDVVDKAVQSAKEDDMSGKVVLLDPKGKTYNQKTAENFSKLTHLILICGHYEGYDERIRNFVDEEISVGDYVLSGGEIPAMLIVDSVARLIPDVLKKQNATSLESFSKIGSTRILEYPQYTRPGVYKGKKVPEILLSGDLKKIEEYRLDKAVAITKKRRKDLLKSG
;
A
#
# COMPACT_ATOMS: atom_id res chain seq x y z
N MET A 1 -9.23 14.73 -0.26
CA MET A 1 -9.37 13.37 -0.84
C MET A 1 -9.24 12.27 0.22
N PHE A 2 -8.28 12.36 1.15
CA PHE A 2 -7.97 11.30 2.11
C PHE A 2 -8.94 11.11 3.29
N GLU A 3 -9.77 12.11 3.61
CA GLU A 3 -10.62 12.09 4.81
C GLU A 3 -11.56 10.90 4.88
N GLY A 4 -12.07 10.41 3.76
CA GLY A 4 -12.91 9.20 3.75
C GLY A 4 -12.13 7.99 4.27
N ILE A 5 -11.16 7.52 3.49
CA ILE A 5 -10.45 6.26 3.78
C ILE A 5 -9.79 6.29 5.16
N PHE A 6 -9.16 7.40 5.57
CA PHE A 6 -8.42 7.44 6.83
C PHE A 6 -9.31 7.66 8.07
N ASN A 7 -10.56 8.12 7.91
CA ASN A 7 -11.50 8.29 9.03
C ASN A 7 -12.53 7.16 9.16
N HIS A 8 -12.31 6.02 8.49
CA HIS A 8 -13.16 4.84 8.61
C HIS A 8 -12.40 3.58 9.06
N SER A 9 -13.16 2.63 9.59
CA SER A 9 -12.72 1.25 9.85
C SER A 9 -11.39 1.13 10.62
N ILE A 10 -10.48 0.26 10.13
CA ILE A 10 -9.22 -0.13 10.76
C ILE A 10 -8.26 1.06 10.90
N ILE A 11 -8.16 1.91 9.88
CA ILE A 11 -7.25 3.08 9.90
C ILE A 11 -7.69 4.09 10.96
N LYS A 12 -8.99 4.39 11.04
CA LYS A 12 -9.53 5.24 12.11
C LYS A 12 -9.23 4.68 13.49
N ARG A 13 -9.43 3.38 13.69
CA ARG A 13 -9.13 2.72 14.97
C ARG A 13 -7.65 2.83 15.31
N ALA A 14 -6.77 2.50 14.36
CA ALA A 14 -5.32 2.57 14.56
C ALA A 14 -4.86 3.98 14.95
N GLN A 15 -5.43 5.03 14.33
CA GLN A 15 -5.17 6.42 14.73
C GLN A 15 -5.70 6.72 16.15
N LYS A 16 -6.92 6.28 16.49
CA LYS A 16 -7.52 6.48 17.83
C LYS A 16 -6.73 5.79 18.93
N GLU A 17 -6.22 4.59 18.64
CA GLU A 17 -5.37 3.80 19.54
C GLU A 17 -3.90 4.25 19.50
N LYS A 18 -3.57 5.33 18.75
CA LYS A 18 -2.23 5.92 18.60
C LYS A 18 -1.16 4.96 18.08
N LEU A 19 -1.58 3.92 17.35
CA LEU A 19 -0.68 2.97 16.69
C LEU A 19 -0.06 3.55 15.43
N ILE A 20 -0.78 4.47 14.77
CA ILE A 20 -0.31 5.22 13.61
C ILE A 20 -0.70 6.69 13.73
N LYS A 21 0.07 7.56 13.09
CA LYS A 21 -0.24 8.98 12.93
C LYS A 21 -0.15 9.33 11.46
N ILE A 22 -1.24 9.85 10.90
CA ILE A 22 -1.27 10.31 9.51
C ILE A 22 -1.35 11.84 9.53
N LYS A 23 -0.44 12.49 8.80
CA LYS A 23 -0.44 13.94 8.60
C LYS A 23 -0.61 14.23 7.11
N PHE A 24 -1.36 15.27 6.79
CA PHE A 24 -1.46 15.79 5.44
C PHE A 24 -0.69 17.09 5.36
N ILE A 25 0.16 17.21 4.34
CA ILE A 25 0.93 18.42 4.05
C ILE A 25 0.48 18.89 2.68
N ASN A 26 -0.15 20.06 2.64
CA ASN A 26 -0.64 20.63 1.40
C ASN A 26 0.49 21.45 0.74
N LEU A 27 0.87 21.09 -0.49
CA LEU A 27 1.91 21.82 -1.23
C LEU A 27 1.60 23.31 -1.37
N ARG A 28 0.31 23.70 -1.40
CA ARG A 28 -0.09 25.11 -1.48
C ARG A 28 0.35 25.94 -0.28
N ASP A 29 0.64 25.34 0.87
CA ASP A 29 1.17 26.09 2.02
C ASP A 29 2.62 26.55 1.80
N PHE A 30 3.32 25.97 0.82
CA PHE A 30 4.68 26.32 0.41
C PHE A 30 4.74 26.99 -0.96
N GLY A 31 3.57 27.23 -1.57
CA GLY A 31 3.43 27.78 -2.91
C GLY A 31 3.92 29.23 -3.02
N ILE A 32 4.26 29.64 -4.24
CA ILE A 32 4.87 30.95 -4.51
C ILE A 32 3.80 32.03 -4.73
N GLY A 33 4.04 33.21 -4.16
CA GLY A 33 3.22 34.40 -4.35
C GLY A 33 1.84 34.31 -3.67
N THR A 34 1.01 35.31 -3.94
CA THR A 34 -0.35 35.44 -3.36
C THR A 34 -1.27 34.30 -3.75
N HIS A 35 -1.08 33.72 -4.94
CA HIS A 35 -1.89 32.62 -5.46
C HIS A 35 -1.44 31.23 -4.99
N ARG A 36 -0.35 31.16 -4.19
CA ARG A 36 0.19 29.89 -3.66
C ARG A 36 0.44 28.87 -4.78
N THR A 37 1.11 29.31 -5.85
CA THR A 37 1.38 28.49 -7.03
C THR A 37 2.35 27.36 -6.70
N VAL A 38 1.99 26.12 -7.06
CA VAL A 38 2.78 24.90 -6.79
C VAL A 38 3.35 24.24 -8.04
N ASP A 39 2.89 24.68 -9.20
CA ASP A 39 3.18 24.10 -10.51
C ASP A 39 3.62 25.18 -11.50
N ASP A 40 4.33 24.78 -12.55
CA ASP A 40 4.71 25.65 -13.66
C ASP A 40 4.79 24.86 -14.98
N ARG A 41 4.91 25.57 -16.10
CA ARG A 41 5.09 24.94 -17.42
C ARG A 41 6.46 24.25 -17.50
N PRO A 42 6.54 23.09 -18.18
CA PRO A 42 7.82 22.41 -18.38
C PRO A 42 8.75 23.25 -19.28
N TYR A 43 10.04 23.27 -18.94
CA TYR A 43 11.06 23.75 -19.86
C TYR A 43 11.13 22.83 -21.10
N GLY A 44 11.43 23.42 -22.27
CA GLY A 44 11.46 22.68 -23.55
C GLY A 44 10.10 22.58 -24.26
N GLY A 45 9.03 23.15 -23.67
CA GLY A 45 7.68 23.07 -24.20
C GLY A 45 6.96 21.79 -23.79
N GLY A 46 5.72 21.63 -24.25
CA GLY A 46 4.83 20.54 -23.84
C GLY A 46 3.48 21.06 -23.35
N THR A 47 2.54 20.14 -23.17
CA THR A 47 1.22 20.43 -22.61
C THR A 47 1.24 20.27 -21.09
N GLY A 48 0.34 20.96 -20.41
CA GLY A 48 0.13 20.80 -18.97
C GLY A 48 1.14 21.53 -18.10
N MET A 49 1.17 21.13 -16.82
CA MET A 49 1.97 21.74 -15.76
C MET A 49 2.69 20.64 -14.99
N ILE A 50 3.82 20.96 -14.38
CA ILE A 50 4.56 20.06 -13.49
C ILE A 50 4.77 20.71 -12.13
N LEU A 51 4.79 19.90 -11.07
CA LEU A 51 5.04 20.37 -9.72
C LEU A 51 6.47 20.94 -9.60
N ARG A 52 6.57 22.12 -8.99
CA ARG A 52 7.85 22.81 -8.80
C ARG A 52 8.68 22.15 -7.70
N VAL A 53 9.95 21.92 -7.99
CA VAL A 53 10.89 21.27 -7.06
C VAL A 53 11.07 22.05 -5.75
N ASP A 54 11.08 23.38 -5.80
CA ASP A 54 11.30 24.25 -4.63
C ASP A 54 10.14 24.21 -3.63
N VAL A 55 8.91 24.07 -4.13
CA VAL A 55 7.70 23.91 -3.31
C VAL A 55 7.67 22.53 -2.68
N VAL A 56 7.95 21.48 -3.47
CA VAL A 56 7.92 20.10 -2.98
C VAL A 56 9.03 19.85 -1.97
N ASP A 57 10.25 20.35 -2.21
CA ASP A 57 11.36 20.23 -1.26
C ASP A 57 10.99 20.84 0.10
N LYS A 58 10.50 22.09 0.14
CA LYS A 58 10.06 22.73 1.39
C LYS A 58 8.99 21.92 2.13
N ALA A 59 8.02 21.36 1.40
CA ALA A 59 7.00 20.50 1.99
C ALA A 59 7.61 19.22 2.59
N VAL A 60 8.54 18.56 1.88
CA VAL A 60 9.26 17.39 2.36
C VAL A 60 10.11 17.72 3.59
N GLN A 61 10.85 18.83 3.58
CA GLN A 61 11.63 19.26 4.75
C GLN A 61 10.74 19.51 5.96
N SER A 62 9.56 20.12 5.78
CA SER A 62 8.58 20.31 6.87
C SER A 62 7.98 19.00 7.41
N ALA A 63 8.03 17.93 6.61
CA ALA A 63 7.52 16.61 6.95
C ALA A 63 8.52 15.76 7.71
N LYS A 64 9.82 16.05 7.58
CA LYS A 64 10.88 15.34 8.28
C LYS A 64 10.82 15.63 9.78
N GLU A 65 11.19 14.64 10.58
CA GLU A 65 11.38 14.80 12.01
C GLU A 65 12.80 14.26 12.33
N ASP A 66 13.59 15.03 13.09
CA ASP A 66 15.05 14.87 13.19
C ASP A 66 15.50 13.50 13.74
N ASP A 67 14.67 12.84 14.56
CA ASP A 67 15.01 11.59 15.27
C ASP A 67 14.37 10.33 14.66
N MET A 68 13.85 10.38 13.43
CA MET A 68 13.15 9.25 12.83
C MET A 68 13.90 8.61 11.66
N SER A 69 14.05 7.28 11.71
CA SER A 69 14.42 6.47 10.55
C SER A 69 13.26 6.45 9.54
N GLY A 70 13.21 7.47 8.70
CA GLY A 70 12.18 7.67 7.69
C GLY A 70 12.61 7.31 6.29
N LYS A 71 11.63 7.17 5.40
CA LYS A 71 11.84 7.22 3.94
C LYS A 71 10.95 8.27 3.30
N VAL A 72 11.49 8.96 2.32
CA VAL A 72 10.77 9.79 1.35
C VAL A 72 10.55 8.96 0.09
N VAL A 73 9.28 8.68 -0.22
CA VAL A 73 8.88 7.85 -1.36
C VAL A 73 8.12 8.70 -2.37
N LEU A 74 8.59 8.70 -3.62
CA LEU A 74 7.88 9.31 -4.74
C LEU A 74 6.96 8.30 -5.40
N LEU A 75 5.70 8.66 -5.58
CA LEU A 75 4.70 7.81 -6.21
C LEU A 75 4.70 8.04 -7.72
N ASP A 76 5.48 7.27 -8.46
CA ASP A 76 5.72 7.47 -9.89
C ASP A 76 5.52 6.14 -10.62
N PRO A 77 4.79 6.09 -11.76
CA PRO A 77 4.66 4.88 -12.56
C PRO A 77 6.00 4.31 -13.05
N LYS A 78 7.07 5.10 -13.12
CA LYS A 78 8.45 4.66 -13.43
C LYS A 78 9.13 3.93 -12.26
N GLY A 79 8.55 4.02 -11.06
CA GLY A 79 9.09 3.41 -9.87
C GLY A 79 8.96 1.89 -9.83
N LYS A 80 9.56 1.28 -8.82
CA LYS A 80 9.46 -0.15 -8.58
C LYS A 80 8.01 -0.52 -8.23
N THR A 81 7.49 -1.59 -8.84
CA THR A 81 6.13 -2.06 -8.56
C THR A 81 5.96 -2.48 -7.09
N TYR A 82 4.99 -1.85 -6.43
CA TYR A 82 4.61 -2.11 -5.05
C TYR A 82 4.07 -3.53 -4.89
N ASN A 83 4.47 -4.18 -3.80
CA ASN A 83 4.04 -5.54 -3.48
C ASN A 83 4.11 -5.79 -1.96
N GLN A 84 3.65 -6.97 -1.53
CA GLN A 84 3.60 -7.34 -0.12
C GLN A 84 4.98 -7.30 0.58
N LYS A 85 6.08 -7.57 -0.13
CA LYS A 85 7.44 -7.44 0.45
C LYS A 85 7.78 -5.98 0.73
N THR A 86 7.39 -5.07 -0.15
CA THR A 86 7.56 -3.62 0.09
C THR A 86 6.71 -3.16 1.27
N ALA A 87 5.45 -3.61 1.37
CA ALA A 87 4.58 -3.32 2.52
C ALA A 87 5.20 -3.78 3.86
N GLU A 88 5.71 -5.02 3.92
CA GLU A 88 6.42 -5.58 5.09
C GLU A 88 7.69 -4.80 5.46
N ASN A 89 8.35 -4.19 4.47
CA ASN A 89 9.53 -3.36 4.73
C ASN A 89 9.12 -1.98 5.24
N PHE A 90 8.12 -1.36 4.63
CA PHE A 90 7.61 -0.05 5.05
C PHE A 90 6.97 -0.11 6.45
N SER A 91 6.33 -1.22 6.83
CA SER A 91 5.75 -1.38 8.17
C SER A 91 6.76 -1.43 9.31
N LYS A 92 8.05 -1.52 9.00
CA LYS A 92 9.16 -1.47 9.98
C LYS A 92 9.76 -0.08 10.13
N LEU A 93 9.39 0.87 9.27
CA LEU A 93 9.85 2.25 9.36
C LEU A 93 9.10 2.97 10.47
N THR A 94 9.79 3.87 11.16
CA THR A 94 9.16 4.76 12.14
C THR A 94 8.48 5.96 11.48
N HIS A 95 8.90 6.30 10.26
CA HIS A 95 8.32 7.39 9.46
C HIS A 95 8.29 7.07 7.96
N LEU A 96 7.25 7.53 7.29
CA LEU A 96 7.09 7.36 5.85
C LEU A 96 6.44 8.60 5.25
N ILE A 97 7.17 9.28 4.37
CA ILE A 97 6.69 10.44 3.61
C ILE A 97 6.35 9.95 2.20
N LEU A 98 5.10 10.13 1.79
CA LEU A 98 4.62 9.76 0.45
C LEU A 98 4.34 11.03 -0.35
N ILE A 99 5.12 11.25 -1.41
CA ILE A 99 4.92 12.38 -2.32
C ILE A 99 3.90 11.97 -3.38
N CYS A 100 2.76 12.64 -3.38
CA CYS A 100 1.70 12.45 -4.36
C CYS A 100 1.91 13.39 -5.54
N GLY A 101 2.03 12.84 -6.75
CA GLY A 101 2.02 13.63 -7.98
C GLY A 101 0.65 14.12 -8.39
N HIS A 102 0.66 15.12 -9.26
CA HIS A 102 -0.51 15.65 -9.94
C HIS A 102 -0.07 16.23 -11.28
N TYR A 103 -1.03 16.62 -12.13
CA TYR A 103 -0.77 17.21 -13.44
C TYR A 103 0.03 16.23 -14.33
N GLU A 104 1.05 16.72 -15.06
CA GLU A 104 1.95 15.89 -15.88
C GLU A 104 3.10 15.29 -15.06
N GLY A 105 3.17 15.58 -13.75
CA GLY A 105 4.17 15.05 -12.83
C GLY A 105 4.93 16.14 -12.09
N TYR A 106 6.26 15.97 -12.03
CA TYR A 106 7.15 16.75 -11.18
C TYR A 106 8.39 17.18 -11.98
N ASP A 107 9.04 18.23 -11.50
CA ASP A 107 10.41 18.51 -11.88
C ASP A 107 11.34 17.33 -11.51
N GLU A 108 12.14 16.89 -12.49
CA GLU A 108 13.02 15.71 -12.38
C GLU A 108 14.02 15.79 -11.22
N ARG A 109 14.41 17.01 -10.81
CA ARG A 109 15.36 17.24 -9.69
C ARG A 109 14.80 16.81 -8.33
N ILE A 110 13.50 16.55 -8.22
CA ILE A 110 12.87 15.97 -7.02
C ILE A 110 13.58 14.69 -6.56
N ARG A 111 14.14 13.92 -7.49
CA ARG A 111 14.83 12.65 -7.22
C ARG A 111 16.09 12.79 -6.37
N ASN A 112 16.63 14.01 -6.25
CA ASN A 112 17.80 14.27 -5.40
C ASN A 112 17.50 14.19 -3.89
N PHE A 113 16.23 14.19 -3.49
CA PHE A 113 15.82 14.12 -2.09
C PHE A 113 14.74 13.06 -1.82
N VAL A 114 14.63 12.09 -2.73
CA VAL A 114 13.75 10.92 -2.62
C VAL A 114 14.60 9.67 -2.39
N ASP A 115 14.16 8.78 -1.51
CA ASP A 115 14.86 7.53 -1.18
C ASP A 115 14.42 6.36 -2.09
N GLU A 116 13.16 6.35 -2.54
CA GLU A 116 12.61 5.28 -3.35
C GLU A 116 11.47 5.80 -4.25
N GLU A 117 11.39 5.28 -5.48
CA GLU A 117 10.26 5.51 -6.39
C GLU A 117 9.38 4.26 -6.42
N ILE A 118 8.07 4.43 -6.21
CA ILE A 118 7.11 3.34 -6.16
C ILE A 118 5.99 3.55 -7.18
N SER A 119 5.77 2.52 -8.00
CA SER A 119 4.59 2.38 -8.86
C SER A 119 3.60 1.40 -8.22
N VAL A 120 2.29 1.65 -8.32
CA VAL A 120 1.25 0.69 -7.87
C VAL A 120 0.74 -0.23 -8.98
N GLY A 121 1.33 -0.14 -10.17
CA GLY A 121 1.10 -1.03 -11.30
C GLY A 121 1.24 -0.35 -12.66
N ASP A 122 1.08 -1.16 -13.70
CA ASP A 122 1.34 -0.74 -15.09
C ASP A 122 0.12 -0.04 -15.70
N TYR A 123 -0.26 1.09 -15.11
CA TYR A 123 -1.37 1.94 -15.53
C TYR A 123 -1.18 3.38 -15.03
N VAL A 124 -1.91 4.34 -15.61
CA VAL A 124 -1.81 5.77 -15.28
C VAL A 124 -3.01 6.22 -14.47
N LEU A 125 -2.76 7.04 -13.45
CA LEU A 125 -3.78 7.69 -12.61
C LEU A 125 -3.65 9.21 -12.71
N SER A 126 -4.70 9.93 -12.31
CA SER A 126 -4.70 11.41 -12.31
C SER A 126 -3.79 12.04 -11.25
N GLY A 127 -3.36 11.26 -10.26
CA GLY A 127 -2.54 11.73 -9.15
C GLY A 127 -2.09 10.61 -8.22
N GLY A 128 -1.17 10.94 -7.32
CA GLY A 128 -0.54 10.01 -6.38
C GLY A 128 -1.37 9.71 -5.13
N GLU A 129 -2.52 10.36 -4.94
CA GLU A 129 -3.33 10.23 -3.72
C GLU A 129 -3.91 8.82 -3.55
N ILE A 130 -4.41 8.20 -4.62
CA ILE A 130 -4.92 6.82 -4.57
C ILE A 130 -3.79 5.82 -4.26
N PRO A 131 -2.63 5.88 -4.95
CA PRO A 131 -1.45 5.08 -4.58
C PRO A 131 -1.04 5.27 -3.12
N ALA A 132 -1.06 6.50 -2.60
CA ALA A 132 -0.75 6.78 -1.20
C ALA A 132 -1.75 6.11 -0.25
N MET A 133 -3.06 6.19 -0.52
CA MET A 133 -4.09 5.50 0.27
C MET A 133 -3.89 3.98 0.29
N LEU A 134 -3.58 3.39 -0.86
CA LEU A 134 -3.31 1.96 -1.00
C LEU A 134 -2.10 1.52 -0.15
N ILE A 135 -1.00 2.28 -0.24
CA ILE A 135 0.21 1.99 0.54
C ILE A 135 -0.07 2.13 2.03
N VAL A 136 -0.68 3.23 2.47
CA VAL A 136 -1.02 3.45 3.88
C VAL A 136 -1.92 2.33 4.42
N ASP A 137 -2.95 1.91 3.68
CA ASP A 137 -3.84 0.82 4.11
C ASP A 137 -3.07 -0.50 4.29
N SER A 138 -2.33 -0.92 3.27
CA SER A 138 -1.58 -2.18 3.31
C SER A 138 -0.47 -2.20 4.36
N VAL A 139 0.22 -1.08 4.58
CA VAL A 139 1.26 -0.94 5.62
C VAL A 139 0.65 -0.93 7.02
N ALA A 140 -0.42 -0.15 7.25
CA ALA A 140 -1.05 -0.03 8.55
C ALA A 140 -1.56 -1.39 9.07
N ARG A 141 -2.09 -2.24 8.19
CA ARG A 141 -2.53 -3.60 8.57
C ARG A 141 -1.42 -4.48 9.14
N LEU A 142 -0.16 -4.21 8.80
CA LEU A 142 1.01 -4.98 9.24
C LEU A 142 1.62 -4.43 10.55
N ILE A 143 1.18 -3.25 11.00
CA ILE A 143 1.65 -2.68 12.26
C ILE A 143 1.03 -3.48 13.42
N PRO A 144 1.84 -3.86 14.43
CA PRO A 144 1.35 -4.56 15.61
C PRO A 144 0.11 -3.90 16.22
N ASP A 145 -0.80 -4.73 16.74
CA ASP A 145 -2.06 -4.33 17.39
C ASP A 145 -3.11 -3.66 16.50
N VAL A 146 -2.79 -3.26 15.26
CA VAL A 146 -3.78 -2.72 14.33
C VAL A 146 -4.85 -3.77 14.00
N LEU A 147 -4.46 -5.05 13.85
CA LEU A 147 -5.36 -6.18 13.72
C LEU A 147 -5.45 -6.97 15.03
N LYS A 148 -6.60 -6.88 15.72
CA LYS A 148 -6.84 -7.52 17.03
C LYS A 148 -6.63 -9.04 17.09
N LYS A 149 -6.70 -9.73 15.96
CA LYS A 149 -6.47 -11.18 15.87
C LYS A 149 -5.11 -11.39 15.21
N GLN A 150 -4.11 -11.76 16.00
CA GLN A 150 -2.74 -12.01 15.51
C GLN A 150 -2.70 -13.09 14.40
N ASN A 151 -3.62 -14.06 14.43
CA ASN A 151 -3.74 -15.09 13.39
C ASN A 151 -4.55 -14.67 12.16
N ALA A 152 -5.09 -13.45 12.09
CA ALA A 152 -5.88 -13.02 10.94
C ALA A 152 -5.02 -12.91 9.66
N THR A 153 -3.71 -12.70 9.81
CA THR A 153 -2.80 -12.47 8.68
C THR A 153 -1.97 -13.70 8.30
N SER A 154 -2.01 -14.80 9.08
CA SER A 154 -1.06 -15.91 8.93
C SER A 154 -1.26 -16.73 7.64
N LEU A 155 -2.44 -16.66 7.01
CA LEU A 155 -2.76 -17.35 5.76
C LEU A 155 -3.46 -16.43 4.73
N GLU A 156 -3.16 -15.13 4.72
CA GLU A 156 -3.65 -14.23 3.68
C GLU A 156 -2.93 -14.44 2.35
N SER A 157 -3.55 -13.98 1.25
CA SER A 157 -2.87 -13.98 -0.05
C SER A 157 -1.55 -13.20 0.03
N PHE A 158 -0.52 -13.77 -0.60
CA PHE A 158 0.87 -13.34 -0.59
C PHE A 158 1.62 -13.55 0.73
N SER A 159 1.03 -14.21 1.73
CA SER A 159 1.77 -14.70 2.90
C SER A 159 2.81 -15.75 2.51
N LYS A 160 3.87 -15.87 3.32
CA LYS A 160 4.97 -16.80 3.06
C LYS A 160 4.70 -18.18 3.66
N ILE A 161 4.96 -19.22 2.87
CA ILE A 161 5.19 -20.59 3.35
C ILE A 161 6.62 -20.96 2.97
N GLY A 162 7.48 -21.11 3.97
CA GLY A 162 8.92 -21.12 3.75
C GLY A 162 9.38 -19.80 3.09
N SER A 163 9.99 -19.89 1.92
CA SER A 163 10.39 -18.74 1.11
C SER A 163 9.37 -18.32 0.03
N THR A 164 8.30 -19.10 -0.17
CA THR A 164 7.35 -18.92 -1.28
C THR A 164 6.12 -18.14 -0.84
N ARG A 165 5.69 -17.17 -1.65
CA ARG A 165 4.39 -16.49 -1.44
C ARG A 165 3.28 -17.25 -2.15
N ILE A 166 2.13 -17.42 -1.51
CA ILE A 166 0.99 -18.15 -2.09
C ILE A 166 -0.30 -17.36 -1.99
N LEU A 167 -1.31 -17.71 -2.79
CA LEU A 167 -2.67 -17.17 -2.68
C LEU A 167 -3.44 -17.91 -1.57
N GLU A 168 -4.43 -17.24 -0.99
CA GLU A 168 -5.30 -17.83 0.04
C GLU A 168 -6.21 -18.94 -0.53
N TYR A 169 -6.62 -19.86 0.34
CA TYR A 169 -7.57 -20.92 0.04
C TYR A 169 -9.01 -20.40 -0.13
N PRO A 170 -9.93 -21.17 -0.76
CA PRO A 170 -11.34 -20.79 -0.84
C PRO A 170 -11.97 -20.75 0.54
N GLN A 171 -12.60 -19.63 0.86
CA GLN A 171 -13.36 -19.47 2.10
C GLN A 171 -14.85 -19.71 1.85
N TYR A 172 -15.52 -20.26 2.86
CA TYR A 172 -16.95 -20.56 2.82
C TYR A 172 -17.60 -20.03 4.09
N THR A 173 -18.84 -19.57 3.96
CA THR A 173 -19.67 -19.18 5.10
C THR A 173 -21.07 -19.74 4.93
N ARG A 174 -21.93 -19.54 5.93
CA ARG A 174 -23.32 -19.97 5.90
C ARG A 174 -24.08 -19.27 4.76
N PRO A 175 -25.06 -19.96 4.12
CA PRO A 175 -25.57 -21.30 4.43
C PRO A 175 -24.72 -22.45 3.86
N GLY A 176 -24.89 -23.67 4.40
CA GLY A 176 -24.10 -24.85 4.03
C GLY A 176 -24.35 -25.37 2.59
N VAL A 177 -25.50 -25.04 1.99
CA VAL A 177 -25.82 -25.32 0.59
C VAL A 177 -26.42 -24.07 -0.04
N TYR A 178 -25.88 -23.64 -1.17
CA TYR A 178 -26.41 -22.52 -1.94
C TYR A 178 -26.50 -22.90 -3.42
N LYS A 179 -27.73 -22.86 -3.97
CA LYS A 179 -28.03 -23.25 -5.37
C LYS A 179 -27.42 -24.61 -5.76
N GLY A 180 -27.62 -25.62 -4.90
CA GLY A 180 -27.10 -26.98 -5.10
C GLY A 180 -25.59 -27.15 -4.83
N LYS A 181 -24.84 -26.08 -4.57
CA LYS A 181 -23.41 -26.15 -4.22
C LYS A 181 -23.24 -26.26 -2.71
N LYS A 182 -22.63 -27.36 -2.26
CA LYS A 182 -22.34 -27.62 -0.84
C LYS A 182 -20.99 -27.05 -0.42
N VAL A 183 -20.88 -26.65 0.85
CA VAL A 183 -19.59 -26.43 1.50
C VAL A 183 -18.83 -27.78 1.58
N PRO A 184 -17.51 -27.81 1.32
CA PRO A 184 -16.72 -29.03 1.47
C PRO A 184 -16.90 -29.68 2.84
N GLU A 185 -17.24 -30.97 2.87
CA GLU A 185 -17.54 -31.70 4.12
C GLU A 185 -16.39 -31.66 5.12
N ILE A 186 -15.14 -31.63 4.64
CA ILE A 186 -13.95 -31.51 5.48
C ILE A 186 -13.95 -30.23 6.34
N LEU A 187 -14.51 -29.12 5.83
CA LEU A 187 -14.62 -27.86 6.57
C LEU A 187 -15.72 -27.89 7.64
N LEU A 188 -16.60 -28.91 7.59
CA LEU A 188 -17.68 -29.15 8.56
C LEU A 188 -17.28 -30.21 9.60
N SER A 189 -16.14 -30.88 9.44
CA SER A 189 -15.73 -32.04 10.24
C SER A 189 -15.30 -31.70 11.67
N GLY A 190 -14.90 -30.45 11.94
CA GLY A 190 -14.28 -30.03 13.21
C GLY A 190 -12.84 -30.51 13.40
N ASP A 191 -12.29 -31.31 12.48
CA ASP A 191 -10.91 -31.82 12.54
C ASP A 191 -9.93 -30.73 12.09
N LEU A 192 -9.37 -30.00 13.06
CA LEU A 192 -8.49 -28.85 12.80
C LEU A 192 -7.30 -29.20 11.90
N LYS A 193 -6.68 -30.36 12.12
CA LYS A 193 -5.50 -30.80 11.35
C LYS A 193 -5.88 -31.04 9.88
N LYS A 194 -6.96 -31.78 9.62
CA LYS A 194 -7.42 -32.03 8.25
C LYS A 194 -7.90 -30.76 7.55
N ILE A 195 -8.47 -29.82 8.30
CA ILE A 195 -8.88 -28.52 7.77
C ILE A 195 -7.66 -27.69 7.36
N GLU A 196 -6.59 -27.67 8.16
CA GLU A 196 -5.34 -26.99 7.83
C GLU A 196 -4.65 -27.60 6.61
N GLU A 197 -4.56 -28.93 6.54
CA GLU A 197 -4.04 -29.66 5.38
C GLU A 197 -4.85 -29.33 4.11
N TYR A 198 -6.19 -29.39 4.20
CA TYR A 198 -7.07 -29.02 3.09
C TYR A 198 -6.85 -27.58 2.63
N ARG A 199 -6.73 -26.63 3.57
CA ARG A 199 -6.50 -25.21 3.27
C ARG A 199 -5.19 -25.02 2.52
N LEU A 200 -4.11 -25.63 3.01
CA LEU A 200 -2.80 -25.56 2.36
C LEU A 200 -2.84 -26.12 0.94
N ASP A 201 -3.42 -27.32 0.77
CA ASP A 201 -3.56 -27.96 -0.55
C ASP A 201 -4.33 -27.09 -1.54
N LYS A 202 -5.44 -26.48 -1.12
CA LYS A 202 -6.22 -25.59 -1.98
C LYS A 202 -5.50 -24.29 -2.29
N ALA A 203 -4.80 -23.71 -1.33
CA ALA A 203 -4.00 -22.50 -1.51
C ALA A 203 -2.89 -22.74 -2.56
N VAL A 204 -2.16 -23.85 -2.45
CA VAL A 204 -1.13 -24.26 -3.43
C VAL A 204 -1.76 -24.51 -4.80
N ALA A 205 -2.87 -25.24 -4.88
CA ALA A 205 -3.55 -25.53 -6.15
C ALA A 205 -4.03 -24.26 -6.86
N ILE A 206 -4.58 -23.28 -6.11
CA ILE A 206 -5.02 -21.99 -6.66
C ILE A 206 -3.83 -21.17 -7.15
N THR A 207 -2.75 -21.14 -6.38
CA THR A 207 -1.52 -20.45 -6.76
C THR A 207 -0.95 -21.04 -8.05
N LYS A 208 -0.85 -22.38 -8.15
CA LYS A 208 -0.43 -23.10 -9.38
C LYS A 208 -1.34 -22.79 -10.57
N LYS A 209 -2.62 -22.52 -10.35
CA LYS A 209 -3.57 -22.23 -11.43
C LYS A 209 -3.55 -20.78 -11.87
N ARG A 210 -3.48 -19.83 -10.93
CA ARG A 210 -3.73 -18.39 -11.19
C ARG A 210 -2.47 -17.53 -11.17
N ARG A 211 -1.45 -17.92 -10.41
CA ARG A 211 -0.23 -17.13 -10.17
C ARG A 211 0.99 -18.05 -10.11
N LYS A 212 1.24 -18.77 -11.21
CA LYS A 212 2.39 -19.68 -11.36
C LYS A 212 3.72 -18.96 -11.13
N ASP A 213 3.77 -17.67 -11.44
CA ASP A 213 4.90 -16.78 -11.20
C ASP A 213 5.32 -16.74 -9.72
N LEU A 214 4.39 -16.86 -8.77
CA LEU A 214 4.71 -16.85 -7.34
C LEU A 214 5.42 -18.13 -6.85
N LEU A 215 5.29 -19.24 -7.60
CA LEU A 215 5.87 -20.54 -7.24
C LEU A 215 7.23 -20.78 -7.87
N LYS A 216 7.62 -19.95 -8.84
CA LYS A 216 8.98 -19.98 -9.37
C LYS A 216 9.85 -19.29 -8.34
N SER A 217 10.57 -20.08 -7.54
CA SER A 217 11.68 -19.55 -6.77
C SER A 217 12.66 -18.88 -7.75
N GLY A 218 12.97 -17.61 -7.50
CA GLY A 218 14.31 -17.13 -7.80
C GLY A 218 15.29 -17.84 -6.88
#